data_AF-A0A8R2JUI2-F1
#
_entry.id   AF-A0A8R2JUI2-F1
#
_cell.length_a   1.000
_cell.length_b   1.000
_cell.length_c   1.000
_cell.angle_alpha   90.00
_cell.angle_beta   90.00
_cell.angle_gamma   90.00
#
_symmetry.space_group_name_H-M   'P 1'
#
loop_
_entity.id
_entity.type
_entity.pdbx_description
1 polymer ?
#
loop_
_entity_poly.entity_id
_entity_poly.type
_entity_poly.pdbx_seq_one_letter_code
_entity_poly.pdbx_strand_id
1 'polypeptide(L)'
;MSGSVGGVQTKFRQSHPSASQAVYVHCMDHKLNLVIVDMCKHLKDARNVFNGLEALALYVHLSKSAKDHKLTNMQNKLGLKNTKLEQLSDTRWVCRFKSCNALIQNYKSILMTLDDEILEQKSKDVAQAIA
;
A
#
# COMPACT_ATOMS: atom_id res chain seq x y z
N MET A 1 -9.54 -3.04 -22.01
CA MET A 1 -8.75 -4.19 -21.53
C MET A 1 -9.19 -5.45 -22.26
N SER A 2 -8.25 -6.29 -22.67
CA SER A 2 -8.46 -7.54 -23.42
C SER A 2 -8.20 -8.75 -22.51
N GLY A 3 -8.96 -8.86 -21.43
CA GLY A 3 -8.85 -9.98 -20.49
C GLY A 3 -9.25 -11.31 -21.14
N SER A 4 -8.67 -12.40 -20.65
CA SER A 4 -8.91 -13.78 -21.11
C SER A 4 -10.34 -14.26 -20.86
N VAL A 5 -11.02 -13.73 -19.85
CA VAL A 5 -12.41 -14.05 -19.49
C VAL A 5 -13.34 -12.92 -19.92
N GLY A 6 -13.55 -12.78 -21.24
CA GLY A 6 -14.49 -11.79 -21.78
C GLY A 6 -14.09 -10.34 -21.46
N GLY A 7 -12.90 -9.94 -21.93
CA GLY A 7 -12.38 -8.58 -21.75
C GLY A 7 -13.36 -7.46 -22.15
N VAL A 8 -13.18 -6.29 -21.54
CA VAL A 8 -13.99 -5.08 -21.79
C VAL A 8 -14.09 -4.76 -23.28
N GLN A 9 -13.00 -4.94 -24.04
CA GLN A 9 -13.00 -4.75 -25.49
C GLN A 9 -14.02 -5.66 -26.18
N THR A 10 -14.03 -6.94 -25.85
CA THR A 10 -14.94 -7.94 -26.44
C THR A 10 -16.39 -7.60 -26.11
N LYS A 11 -16.67 -7.32 -24.83
CA LYS A 11 -18.02 -6.93 -24.39
C LYS A 11 -18.50 -5.64 -25.05
N PHE A 12 -17.62 -4.64 -25.18
CA PHE A 12 -17.95 -3.38 -25.83
C PHE A 12 -18.35 -3.56 -27.30
N ARG A 13 -17.60 -4.39 -28.04
CA ARG A 13 -17.92 -4.72 -29.44
C ARG A 13 -19.19 -5.55 -29.59
N GLN A 14 -19.51 -6.42 -28.63
CA GLN A 14 -20.76 -7.18 -28.60
C GLN A 14 -21.97 -6.26 -28.39
N SER A 15 -21.87 -5.30 -27.46
CA SER A 15 -22.96 -4.35 -27.18
C SER A 15 -23.11 -3.26 -28.24
N HIS A 16 -22.03 -2.92 -28.96
CA HIS A 16 -22.04 -1.89 -30.01
C HIS A 16 -21.32 -2.40 -31.26
N PRO A 17 -22.04 -3.07 -32.20
CA PRO A 17 -21.43 -3.66 -33.39
C PRO A 17 -20.69 -2.66 -34.29
N SER A 18 -21.09 -1.39 -34.28
CA SER A 18 -20.39 -0.30 -34.98
C SER A 18 -18.97 -0.06 -34.46
N ALA A 19 -18.69 -0.41 -33.20
CA ALA A 19 -17.35 -0.33 -32.62
C ALA A 19 -16.42 -1.49 -33.04
N SER A 20 -16.88 -2.42 -33.89
CA SER A 20 -16.04 -3.50 -34.44
C SER A 20 -14.84 -2.96 -35.23
N GLN A 21 -15.00 -1.81 -35.88
CA GLN A 21 -13.95 -1.11 -36.65
C GLN A 21 -13.00 -0.28 -35.76
N ALA A 22 -13.33 -0.10 -34.48
CA ALA A 22 -12.50 0.68 -33.57
C ALA A 22 -11.19 -0.06 -33.24
N VAL A 23 -10.07 0.63 -33.44
CA VAL A 23 -8.74 0.13 -33.07
C VAL A 23 -8.65 0.03 -31.54
N TYR A 24 -8.26 -1.14 -31.06
CA TYR A 24 -7.97 -1.34 -29.64
C TYR A 24 -6.48 -1.18 -29.39
N VAL A 25 -6.12 -0.27 -28.49
CA VAL A 25 -4.74 -0.06 -28.07
C VAL A 25 -4.65 -0.33 -26.57
N HIS A 26 -3.60 -1.06 -26.17
CA HIS A 26 -3.32 -1.27 -24.76
C HIS A 26 -2.80 0.02 -24.10
N CYS A 27 -3.29 0.31 -22.90
CA CYS A 27 -2.71 1.36 -22.07
C CYS A 27 -1.31 0.94 -21.60
N MET A 28 -0.30 1.75 -21.91
CA MET A 28 1.10 1.48 -21.54
C MET A 28 1.29 1.52 -20.02
N ASP A 29 0.60 2.42 -19.32
CA ASP A 29 0.66 2.48 -17.85
C ASP A 29 0.15 1.19 -17.21
N HIS A 30 -0.90 0.59 -17.78
CA HIS A 30 -1.40 -0.70 -17.31
C HIS A 30 -0.42 -1.83 -17.58
N LYS A 31 0.21 -1.86 -18.76
CA LYS A 31 1.25 -2.86 -19.07
C LYS A 31 2.44 -2.74 -18.12
N LEU A 32 2.90 -1.53 -17.86
CA LEU A 32 3.97 -1.27 -16.91
C LEU A 32 3.59 -1.74 -15.50
N ASN A 33 2.37 -1.42 -15.04
CA ASN A 33 1.87 -1.90 -13.76
C ASN A 33 1.91 -3.42 -13.65
N LEU A 34 1.47 -4.15 -14.69
CA LEU A 34 1.49 -5.61 -14.69
C LEU A 34 2.91 -6.16 -14.50
N VAL A 35 3.88 -5.62 -15.24
CA VAL A 35 5.29 -6.03 -15.11
C VAL A 35 5.82 -5.75 -13.70
N ILE A 36 5.59 -4.55 -13.17
CA ILE A 36 6.06 -4.16 -11.83
C ILE A 36 5.45 -5.07 -10.76
N VAL A 37 4.13 -5.28 -10.80
CA VAL A 37 3.41 -6.12 -9.84
C VAL A 37 3.94 -7.55 -9.87
N ASP A 38 4.10 -8.11 -11.07
CA ASP A 38 4.59 -9.48 -11.25
C ASP A 38 6.02 -9.64 -10.73
N MET A 39 6.91 -8.71 -11.07
CA MET A 39 8.29 -8.69 -10.57
C MET A 39 8.35 -8.59 -9.05
N CYS A 40 7.53 -7.72 -8.44
CA CYS A 40 7.46 -7.58 -6.98
C CYS A 40 6.94 -8.85 -6.29
N LYS A 41 6.09 -9.64 -6.94
CA LYS A 41 5.58 -10.91 -6.42
C LYS A 41 6.60 -12.04 -6.59
N HIS A 42 7.34 -12.05 -7.69
CA HIS A 42 8.30 -13.11 -8.01
C HIS A 42 9.60 -12.98 -7.20
N LEU A 43 10.14 -11.77 -7.09
CA LEU A 43 11.35 -11.51 -6.32
C LEU A 43 11.07 -11.60 -4.83
N LYS A 44 11.73 -12.55 -4.15
CA LYS A 44 11.52 -12.82 -2.72
C LYS A 44 11.74 -11.59 -1.84
N ASP A 45 12.80 -10.83 -2.10
CA ASP A 45 13.14 -9.66 -1.27
C ASP A 45 12.13 -8.53 -1.47
N ALA A 46 11.73 -8.28 -2.72
CA ALA A 46 10.67 -7.30 -3.01
C ALA A 46 9.35 -7.71 -2.33
N ARG A 47 8.96 -8.98 -2.46
CA ARG A 47 7.76 -9.51 -1.82
C ARG A 47 7.79 -9.33 -0.30
N ASN A 48 8.92 -9.61 0.34
CA ASN A 48 9.07 -9.44 1.78
C ASN A 48 8.91 -7.98 2.20
N VAL A 49 9.54 -7.04 1.48
CA VAL A 49 9.43 -5.61 1.74
C VAL A 49 7.97 -5.13 1.58
N PHE A 50 7.31 -5.50 0.48
CA PHE A 50 5.94 -5.06 0.23
C PHE A 50 4.92 -5.68 1.18
N ASN A 51 5.10 -6.95 1.58
CA ASN A 51 4.27 -7.57 2.61
C ASN A 51 4.43 -6.85 3.95
N GLY A 52 5.66 -6.46 4.32
CA GLY A 52 5.91 -5.68 5.53
C GLY A 52 5.28 -4.29 5.48
N LEU A 53 5.41 -3.60 4.35
CA LEU A 53 4.77 -2.30 4.12
C LEU A 53 3.23 -2.38 4.21
N GLU A 54 2.64 -3.42 3.63
CA GLU A 54 1.20 -3.64 3.67
C GLU A 54 0.74 -3.93 5.10
N ALA A 55 1.45 -4.78 5.84
CA ALA A 55 1.18 -5.04 7.25
C ALA A 55 1.25 -3.76 8.11
N LEU A 56 2.26 -2.91 7.88
CA LEU A 56 2.39 -1.62 8.57
C LEU A 56 1.25 -0.66 8.20
N ALA A 57 0.92 -0.53 6.92
CA ALA A 57 -0.17 0.34 6.46
C ALA A 57 -1.51 -0.13 7.02
N LEU A 58 -1.76 -1.45 7.02
CA LEU A 58 -2.95 -2.06 7.64
C LEU A 58 -2.96 -1.79 9.15
N TYR A 59 -1.84 -1.98 9.83
CA TYR A 59 -1.72 -1.75 11.26
C TYR A 59 -2.04 -0.30 11.63
N VAL A 60 -1.52 0.68 10.90
CA VAL A 60 -1.77 2.11 11.13
C VAL A 60 -3.21 2.50 10.76
N HIS A 61 -3.77 1.96 9.67
CA HIS A 61 -5.08 2.37 9.17
C HIS A 61 -6.28 1.65 9.81
N LEU A 62 -6.19 0.35 10.08
CA LEU A 62 -7.31 -0.44 10.63
C LEU A 62 -7.53 -0.18 12.12
N SER A 63 -6.54 0.37 12.81
CA SER A 63 -6.58 0.55 14.27
C SER A 63 -7.23 1.86 14.75
N LYS A 64 -7.96 2.56 13.87
CA LYS A 64 -8.65 3.85 14.09
C LYS A 64 -7.67 5.03 14.33
N SER A 65 -8.20 6.24 14.10
CA SER A 65 -7.58 7.59 14.17
C SER A 65 -6.42 7.79 15.15
N ALA A 66 -6.42 7.11 16.31
CA ALA A 66 -5.39 7.26 17.33
C ALA A 66 -3.97 6.90 16.87
N LYS A 67 -3.77 5.84 16.09
CA LYS A 67 -2.41 5.44 15.67
C LYS A 67 -1.87 6.30 14.52
N ASP A 68 -2.74 6.68 13.58
CA ASP A 68 -2.42 7.68 12.56
C ASP A 68 -2.04 9.03 13.22
N HIS A 69 -2.74 9.40 14.29
CA HIS A 69 -2.41 10.59 15.08
C HIS A 69 -1.11 10.45 15.86
N LYS A 70 -0.81 9.29 16.46
CA LYS A 70 0.49 9.04 17.11
C LYS A 70 1.66 9.15 16.13
N LEU A 71 1.54 8.53 14.96
CA LEU A 71 2.54 8.62 13.91
C LEU A 71 2.71 10.08 13.45
N THR A 72 1.61 10.78 13.19
CA THR A 72 1.64 12.21 12.80
C THR A 72 2.29 13.08 13.86
N ASN A 73 1.98 12.86 15.15
CA ASN A 73 2.63 13.55 16.25
C ASN A 73 4.13 13.28 16.31
N MET A 74 4.55 12.04 16.05
CA MET A 74 5.96 11.69 16.04
C MET A 74 6.70 12.33 14.86
N GLN A 75 6.09 12.35 13.67
CA GLN A 75 6.61 13.07 12.51
C GLN A 75 6.80 14.56 12.81
N ASN A 76 5.78 15.22 13.39
CA ASN A 76 5.87 16.62 13.80
C ASN A 76 6.97 16.87 14.84
N LYS A 77 7.09 16.01 15.86
CA LYS A 77 8.15 16.11 16.90
C LYS A 77 9.55 16.00 16.30
N LEU A 78 9.72 15.22 15.23
CA LEU A 78 10.98 15.06 14.52
C LEU A 78 11.19 16.10 13.41
N GLY A 79 10.26 17.03 13.21
CA GLY A 79 10.31 18.02 12.12
C GLY A 79 10.21 17.39 10.72
N LEU A 80 9.67 16.18 10.61
CA LEU A 80 9.51 15.46 9.35
C LEU A 80 8.23 15.88 8.64
N LYS A 81 8.24 15.75 7.31
CA LYS A 81 7.04 15.99 6.52
C LYS A 81 5.99 14.93 6.85
N ASN A 82 4.79 15.38 7.18
CA ASN A 82 3.67 14.47 7.41
C ASN A 82 3.35 13.67 6.15
N THR A 83 3.61 12.36 6.20
CA THR A 83 3.22 11.43 5.16
C THR A 83 2.33 10.35 5.75
N LYS A 84 1.53 9.72 4.89
CA LYS A 84 0.71 8.58 5.25
C LYS A 84 1.23 7.35 4.49
N LEU A 85 1.22 6.22 5.17
CA LEU A 85 1.55 4.94 4.54
C LEU A 85 0.36 4.52 3.67
N GLU A 86 0.44 4.69 2.36
CA GLU A 86 -0.64 4.27 1.47
C GLU A 86 -0.78 2.73 1.47
N GLN A 87 -2.03 2.26 1.44
CA GLN A 87 -2.30 0.84 1.18
C GLN A 87 -1.85 0.48 -0.23
N LEU A 88 -1.22 -0.68 -0.36
CA LEU A 88 -0.78 -1.18 -1.65
C LEU A 88 -1.99 -1.60 -2.49
N SER A 89 -1.88 -1.42 -3.80
CA SER A 89 -2.90 -1.84 -4.76
C SER A 89 -2.26 -2.52 -5.95
N ASP A 90 -2.79 -3.67 -6.32
CA ASP A 90 -2.33 -4.42 -7.50
C ASP A 90 -2.69 -3.74 -8.82
N THR A 91 -3.60 -2.76 -8.81
CA THR A 91 -4.04 -2.06 -10.03
C THR A 91 -3.34 -0.72 -10.23
N ARG A 92 -2.60 -0.20 -9.23
CA ARG A 92 -1.98 1.12 -9.24
C ARG A 92 -0.53 1.07 -8.78
N TRP A 93 0.40 0.99 -9.72
CA TRP A 93 1.84 0.90 -9.45
C TRP A 93 2.36 2.10 -8.64
N VAL A 94 1.77 3.28 -8.86
CA VAL A 94 2.13 4.52 -8.15
C VAL A 94 1.99 4.37 -6.62
N CYS A 95 1.03 3.58 -6.14
CA CYS A 95 0.85 3.36 -4.71
C CYS A 95 2.08 2.68 -4.08
N ARG A 96 2.72 1.73 -4.77
CA ARG A 96 3.97 1.09 -4.29
C ARG A 96 5.09 2.10 -4.12
N PHE A 97 5.30 2.94 -5.14
CA PHE A 97 6.30 4.00 -5.09
C PHE A 97 6.04 4.96 -3.91
N LYS A 98 4.80 5.42 -3.77
CA LYS A 98 4.43 6.33 -2.69
C LYS A 98 4.61 5.71 -1.31
N SER A 99 4.24 4.45 -1.11
CA SER A 99 4.43 3.74 0.17
C SER A 99 5.91 3.56 0.50
N CYS A 100 6.74 3.18 -0.47
CA CYS A 100 8.19 3.12 -0.28
C CYS A 100 8.76 4.50 0.07
N ASN A 101 8.36 5.54 -0.67
CA ASN A 101 8.83 6.90 -0.42
C ASN A 101 8.40 7.41 0.96
N ALA A 102 7.15 7.15 1.37
CA ALA A 102 6.67 7.50 2.71
C ALA A 102 7.49 6.80 3.80
N LEU A 103 7.76 5.49 3.65
CA LEU A 103 8.61 4.74 4.57
C LEU A 103 10.02 5.33 4.66
N ILE A 104 10.67 5.60 3.52
CA ILE A 104 12.04 6.13 3.50
C ILE A 104 12.12 7.49 4.19
N GLN A 105 11.17 8.40 3.90
CA GLN A 105 11.16 9.75 4.46
C GLN A 105 10.83 9.78 5.96
N ASN A 106 10.08 8.79 6.45
CA ASN A 106 9.55 8.74 7.81
C ASN A 106 9.97 7.48 8.59
N TYR A 107 11.07 6.85 8.19
CA TYR A 107 11.52 5.58 8.77
C TYR A 107 11.73 5.69 10.28
N LYS A 108 12.40 6.77 10.71
CA LYS A 108 12.68 7.03 12.12
C LYS A 108 11.39 7.24 12.94
N SER A 109 10.43 8.03 12.43
CA SER A 109 9.16 8.24 13.14
C SER A 109 8.34 6.96 13.24
N ILE A 110 8.38 6.12 12.19
CA ILE A 110 7.69 4.82 12.20
C ILE A 110 8.30 3.90 13.25
N LEU A 111 9.63 3.76 13.28
CA LEU A 111 10.31 2.94 14.28
C LEU A 111 10.00 3.40 15.72
N MET A 112 10.17 4.69 16.01
CA MET A 112 9.91 5.21 17.36
C MET A 112 8.44 5.02 17.77
N THR A 113 7.49 5.21 16.85
CA THR A 113 6.07 4.97 17.13
C THR A 113 5.80 3.51 17.48
N LEU A 114 6.43 2.57 16.76
CA LEU A 114 6.27 1.14 17.02
C LEU A 114 6.92 0.72 18.35
N ASP A 115 8.11 1.24 18.66
CA ASP A 115 8.80 0.96 19.93
C ASP A 115 7.99 1.47 21.13
N ASP A 116 7.47 2.70 21.05
CA ASP A 116 6.59 3.26 22.08
C ASP A 116 5.35 2.39 22.31
N GLU A 117 4.77 1.84 21.24
CA GLU A 117 3.60 0.95 21.35
C GLU A 117 3.93 -0.41 21.96
N ILE A 118 5.10 -0.99 21.66
CA ILE A 118 5.57 -2.24 22.28
C ILE A 118 5.76 -2.03 23.79
N LEU A 119 6.32 -0.89 24.19
CA LEU A 119 6.51 -0.54 25.60
C LEU A 119 5.16 -0.33 26.32
N GLU A 120 4.23 0.40 25.69
CA GLU A 120 2.88 0.60 26.24
C GLU A 120 2.11 -0.71 26.42
N GLN A 121 2.24 -1.66 25.47
CA GLN A 121 1.59 -2.97 25.57
C GLN A 121 2.16 -3.81 26.72
N LYS A 122 3.50 -3.91 26.82
CA LYS A 122 4.16 -4.61 27.93
C LYS A 122 3.73 -4.06 29.30
N SER A 123 3.60 -2.74 29.42
CA SER A 123 3.14 -2.12 30.67
C SER A 123 1.71 -2.50 31.03
N LYS A 124 0.82 -2.69 30.04
CA LYS A 124 -0.57 -3.13 30.27
C LYS A 124 -0.65 -4.58 30.69
N ASP A 125 0.15 -5.45 30.06
CA ASP A 125 0.20 -6.87 30.40
C ASP A 125 0.69 -7.08 31.84
N VAL A 126 1.71 -6.33 32.26
CA VAL A 126 2.18 -6.34 33.66
C VAL A 126 1.11 -5.83 34.63
N ALA A 127 0.42 -4.75 34.27
CA ALA A 127 -0.66 -4.21 35.12
C ALA A 127 -1.85 -5.18 35.25
N GLN A 128 -2.18 -5.92 34.19
CA GLN A 128 -3.23 -6.95 34.22
C GLN A 128 -2.80 -8.22 34.98
N ALA A 129 -1.52 -8.56 34.99
CA ALA A 129 -1.02 -9.74 35.71
C ALA A 129 -0.92 -9.54 37.23
N ILE A 130 -0.87 -8.29 37.70
CA ILE A 130 -0.78 -7.93 39.13
C ILE A 130 -2.17 -7.65 39.74
N ALA A 131 -3.20 -7.45 38.90
CA ALA A 131 -4.60 -7.24 39.29
C ALA A 131 -5.36 -8.57 39.42
#